data_AF-A0A2R5G2K5-F1
#
_entry.id   AF-A0A2R5G2K5-F1
#
_cell.length_a   1.000
_cell.length_b   1.000
_cell.length_c   1.000
_cell.angle_alpha   90.00
_cell.angle_beta   90.00
_cell.angle_gamma   90.00
#
_symmetry.space_group_name_H-M   'P 1'
#
loop_
_entity.id
_entity.type
_entity.pdbx_description
1 polymer ?
#
loop_
_entity_poly.entity_id
_entity_poly.type
_entity_poly.pdbx_seq_one_letter_code
_entity_poly.pdbx_strand_id
1 'polypeptide(L)'
;MKKKWTPQELEILDEMSEAYTPKQIAYRLRRRGYHRTTLAVHKKLYALGYSARPTLDNYSCSQIAQALSLNPCTVAKWVKRGWLKAIRRMAECTRISCQINSSKAFSSTN
;
A
#
# COMPACT_ATOMS: atom_id res chain seq x y z
N MET A 1 -0.23 14.92 -26.68
CA MET A 1 -1.58 14.60 -26.14
C MET A 1 -1.46 13.81 -24.85
N LYS A 2 -2.15 14.20 -23.76
CA LYS A 2 -2.21 13.37 -22.53
C LYS A 2 -3.09 12.15 -22.80
N LYS A 3 -2.50 10.96 -22.86
CA LYS A 3 -3.25 9.70 -23.03
C LYS A 3 -4.14 9.48 -21.79
N LYS A 4 -5.46 9.63 -21.94
CA LYS A 4 -6.45 9.44 -20.86
C LYS A 4 -6.39 7.99 -20.35
N TRP A 5 -6.59 7.79 -19.05
CA TRP A 5 -6.71 6.45 -18.46
C TRP A 5 -8.10 5.90 -18.80
N THR A 6 -8.16 4.70 -19.37
CA THR A 6 -9.45 4.06 -19.66
C THR A 6 -10.02 3.36 -18.42
N PRO A 7 -11.34 3.14 -18.34
CA PRO A 7 -11.95 2.41 -17.23
C PRO A 7 -11.31 1.03 -16.99
N GLN A 8 -10.98 0.31 -18.06
CA GLN A 8 -10.34 -1.00 -17.99
C GLN A 8 -8.93 -0.90 -17.38
N GLU A 9 -8.18 0.14 -17.71
CA GLU A 9 -6.87 0.35 -17.07
C GLU A 9 -7.02 0.63 -15.57
N LEU A 10 -8.10 1.32 -15.14
CA LEU A 10 -8.35 1.61 -13.73
C LEU A 10 -8.75 0.35 -12.94
N GLU A 11 -9.56 -0.52 -13.51
CA GLU A 11 -9.93 -1.81 -12.92
C GLU A 11 -8.70 -2.69 -12.69
N ILE A 12 -7.80 -2.74 -13.68
CA ILE A 12 -6.51 -3.45 -13.55
C ILE A 12 -5.63 -2.82 -12.45
N LEU A 13 -5.63 -1.49 -12.32
CA LEU A 13 -4.88 -0.83 -11.26
C LEU A 13 -5.42 -1.18 -9.87
N ASP A 14 -6.75 -1.18 -9.71
CA ASP A 14 -7.41 -1.50 -8.45
C ASP A 14 -7.09 -2.94 -8.01
N GLU A 15 -7.33 -3.91 -8.90
CA GLU A 15 -7.06 -5.34 -8.67
C GLU A 15 -5.60 -5.60 -8.25
N MET A 16 -4.65 -4.92 -8.89
CA MET A 16 -3.22 -5.19 -8.70
C MET A 16 -2.57 -4.32 -7.62
N SER A 17 -3.23 -3.26 -7.17
CA SER A 17 -2.67 -2.24 -6.27
C SER A 17 -2.13 -2.81 -4.96
N GLU A 18 -2.72 -3.90 -4.47
CA GLU A 18 -2.37 -4.46 -3.16
C GLU A 18 -1.17 -5.41 -3.18
N ALA A 19 -0.93 -6.07 -4.31
CA ALA A 19 0.01 -7.20 -4.41
C ALA A 19 1.21 -6.92 -5.31
N TYR A 20 1.09 -5.96 -6.24
CA TYR A 20 2.09 -5.74 -7.27
C TYR A 20 2.72 -4.36 -7.19
N THR A 21 4.03 -4.32 -7.36
CA THR A 21 4.77 -3.06 -7.50
C THR A 21 4.35 -2.32 -8.79
N PRO A 22 4.50 -0.98 -8.85
CA PRO A 22 4.23 -0.21 -10.06
C PRO A 22 4.96 -0.74 -11.31
N LYS A 23 6.15 -1.33 -11.15
CA LYS A 23 6.93 -1.96 -12.23
C LYS A 23 6.23 -3.22 -12.77
N GLN A 24 5.74 -4.08 -11.88
CA GLN A 24 5.01 -5.30 -12.26
C GLN A 24 3.66 -4.95 -12.90
N ILE A 25 2.97 -3.94 -12.38
CA ILE A 25 1.71 -3.44 -12.94
C ILE A 25 1.95 -2.88 -14.35
N ALA A 26 2.98 -2.05 -14.55
CA ALA A 26 3.33 -1.53 -15.88
C ALA A 26 3.66 -2.66 -16.88
N TYR A 27 4.38 -3.69 -16.44
CA TYR A 27 4.66 -4.88 -17.26
C TYR A 27 3.37 -5.62 -17.66
N ARG A 28 2.45 -5.82 -16.72
CA ARG A 28 1.16 -6.49 -16.94
C ARG A 28 0.21 -5.69 -17.83
N LEU A 29 0.21 -4.36 -17.71
CA LEU A 29 -0.49 -3.46 -18.61
C LEU A 29 0.07 -3.56 -20.04
N ARG A 30 1.39 -3.60 -20.19
CA ARG A 30 2.05 -3.74 -21.50
C ARG A 30 1.65 -5.02 -22.22
N ARG A 31 1.54 -6.14 -21.49
CA ARG A 31 1.08 -7.44 -22.02
C ARG A 31 -0.37 -7.40 -22.54
N ARG A 32 -1.18 -6.46 -22.07
CA ARG A 32 -2.57 -6.23 -22.50
C ARG A 32 -2.71 -5.10 -23.54
N GLY A 33 -1.60 -4.63 -24.10
CA GLY A 33 -1.60 -3.55 -25.10
C GLY A 33 -1.55 -2.13 -24.52
N TYR A 34 -1.54 -1.97 -23.19
CA TYR A 34 -1.47 -0.66 -22.53
C TYR A 34 -0.02 -0.27 -22.23
N HIS A 35 0.52 0.67 -22.99
CA HIS A 35 1.92 1.10 -22.85
C HIS A 35 2.05 2.25 -21.85
N ARG A 36 1.85 1.94 -20.56
CA ARG A 36 2.06 2.89 -19.45
C ARG A 36 3.47 2.71 -18.88
N THR A 37 4.17 3.82 -18.66
CA THR A 37 5.47 3.78 -17.98
C THR A 37 5.26 3.50 -16.49
N THR A 38 6.27 2.91 -15.84
CA THR A 38 6.28 2.69 -14.38
C THR A 38 5.96 3.96 -13.60
N LEU A 39 6.50 5.11 -14.04
CA LEU A 39 6.25 6.41 -13.41
C LEU A 39 4.79 6.86 -13.57
N ALA A 40 4.17 6.62 -14.74
CA ALA A 40 2.77 6.95 -14.97
C ALA A 40 1.84 6.12 -14.07
N VAL A 41 2.14 4.81 -13.94
CA VAL A 41 1.43 3.91 -13.02
C VAL A 41 1.57 4.38 -11.57
N HIS A 42 2.81 4.66 -11.13
CA HIS A 42 3.07 5.16 -9.78
C HIS A 42 2.29 6.44 -9.47
N LYS A 43 2.36 7.46 -10.34
CA LYS A 43 1.61 8.72 -10.16
C LYS A 43 0.11 8.48 -10.12
N LYS A 44 -0.40 7.55 -10.94
CA LYS A 44 -1.83 7.26 -10.97
C LYS A 44 -2.29 6.54 -9.71
N LEU A 45 -1.56 5.54 -9.23
CA LEU A 45 -1.83 4.86 -7.96
C LEU A 45 -1.83 5.85 -6.79
N TYR A 46 -0.84 6.73 -6.73
CA TYR A 46 -0.76 7.77 -5.71
C TYR A 46 -1.97 8.71 -5.75
N ALA A 47 -2.39 9.16 -6.94
CA ALA A 47 -3.57 10.01 -7.11
C ALA A 47 -4.89 9.30 -6.77
N LEU A 48 -4.93 7.95 -6.83
CA LEU A 48 -6.07 7.14 -6.41
C LEU A 48 -6.02 6.76 -4.91
N GLY A 49 -4.95 7.14 -4.20
CA GLY A 49 -4.79 6.86 -2.76
C GLY A 49 -4.15 5.51 -2.43
N TYR A 50 -3.69 4.75 -3.44
CA TYR A 50 -2.97 3.49 -3.20
C TYR A 50 -1.52 3.74 -2.82
N SER A 51 -0.95 2.81 -2.05
CA SER A 51 0.49 2.82 -1.76
C SER A 51 1.30 2.54 -3.03
N ALA A 52 2.39 3.30 -3.19
CA ALA A 52 3.39 3.09 -4.23
C ALA A 52 4.34 1.90 -3.95
N ARG A 53 4.37 1.42 -2.72
CA ARG A 53 5.19 0.30 -2.25
C ARG A 53 4.29 -0.70 -1.53
N PRO A 54 3.33 -1.33 -2.24
CA PRO A 54 2.34 -2.18 -1.60
C PRO A 54 2.97 -3.34 -0.81
N THR A 55 4.13 -3.85 -1.23
CA THR A 55 4.83 -4.90 -0.48
C THR A 55 5.51 -4.44 0.81
N LEU A 56 5.84 -3.14 0.95
CA LEU A 56 6.45 -2.58 2.16
C LEU A 56 5.45 -1.79 3.03
N ASP A 57 4.40 -1.23 2.44
CA ASP A 57 3.47 -0.36 3.16
C ASP A 57 2.20 -1.10 3.62
N ASN A 58 2.01 -2.36 3.19
CA ASN A 58 0.83 -3.17 3.51
C ASN A 58 1.08 -4.22 4.60
N TYR A 59 1.81 -3.90 5.65
CA TYR A 59 1.96 -4.84 6.76
C TYR A 59 0.68 -4.87 7.61
N SER A 60 0.12 -6.05 7.83
CA SER A 60 -0.89 -6.25 8.88
C SER A 60 -0.30 -5.99 10.27
N CYS A 61 -1.13 -5.64 11.27
CA CYS A 61 -0.68 -5.50 12.66
C CYS A 61 0.17 -6.70 13.11
N SER A 62 -0.22 -7.92 12.70
CA SER A 62 0.49 -9.16 13.04
C SER A 62 1.86 -9.28 12.37
N GLN A 63 1.99 -8.84 11.12
CA GLN A 63 3.29 -8.86 10.43
C GLN A 63 4.26 -7.82 11.01
N ILE A 64 3.76 -6.65 11.42
CA ILE A 64 4.57 -5.65 12.14
C ILE A 64 5.00 -6.20 13.49
N ALA A 65 4.08 -6.83 14.20
CA ALA A 65 4.36 -7.45 15.49
C ALA A 65 5.43 -8.54 15.36
N GLN A 66 5.34 -9.40 14.34
CA GLN A 66 6.36 -10.41 14.06
C GLN A 66 7.71 -9.79 13.70
N ALA A 67 7.75 -8.79 12.81
CA ALA A 67 8.98 -8.14 12.39
C ALA A 67 9.70 -7.42 13.55
N LEU A 68 8.95 -6.89 14.51
CA LEU A 68 9.48 -6.20 15.69
C LEU A 68 9.58 -7.09 16.94
N SER A 69 9.22 -8.37 16.84
CA SER A 69 9.12 -9.29 17.99
C SER A 69 8.26 -8.73 19.14
N LEU A 70 7.14 -8.07 18.80
CA LEU A 70 6.19 -7.47 19.73
C LEU A 70 4.89 -8.26 19.80
N ASN A 71 4.09 -8.00 20.82
CA ASN A 71 2.72 -8.49 20.88
C ASN A 71 1.82 -7.71 19.88
N PRO A 72 1.00 -8.38 19.04
CA PRO A 72 0.07 -7.72 18.12
C PRO A 72 -0.87 -6.70 18.78
N CYS A 73 -1.26 -6.93 20.04
CA CYS A 73 -2.06 -5.98 20.83
C CYS A 73 -1.34 -4.64 21.05
N THR A 74 -0.01 -4.63 21.10
CA THR A 74 0.80 -3.41 21.22
C THR A 74 0.72 -2.58 19.96
N VAL A 75 0.85 -3.22 18.79
CA VAL A 75 0.71 -2.55 17.49
C VAL A 75 -0.72 -2.02 17.31
N ALA A 76 -1.74 -2.79 17.70
CA ALA A 76 -3.13 -2.33 17.67
C ALA A 76 -3.37 -1.10 18.57
N LYS A 77 -2.72 -1.01 19.74
CA LYS A 77 -2.76 0.18 20.59
C LYS A 77 -2.12 1.39 19.92
N TRP A 78 -1.02 1.24 19.19
CA TRP A 78 -0.39 2.33 18.43
C TRP A 78 -1.31 2.86 17.33
N VAL A 79 -1.99 1.96 16.61
CA VAL A 79 -3.01 2.34 15.63
C VAL A 79 -4.16 3.09 16.30
N LYS A 80 -4.70 2.58 17.41
CA LYS A 80 -5.79 3.24 18.15
C LYS A 80 -5.38 4.62 18.69
N ARG A 81 -4.11 4.80 19.04
CA ARG A 81 -3.52 6.08 19.48
C ARG A 81 -3.13 7.01 18.32
N GLY A 82 -3.26 6.57 17.07
CA GLY A 82 -2.88 7.35 15.89
C GLY A 82 -1.37 7.47 15.66
N TRP A 83 -0.54 6.72 16.39
CA TRP A 83 0.92 6.71 16.23
C TRP A 83 1.35 5.96 14.98
N LEU A 84 0.48 5.07 14.51
CA LEU A 84 0.68 4.31 13.29
C LEU A 84 -0.56 4.48 12.42
N LYS A 85 -0.38 5.03 11.22
CA LYS A 85 -1.48 5.18 10.26
C LYS A 85 -1.91 3.79 9.80
N ALA A 86 -3.16 3.43 10.04
CA ALA A 86 -3.74 2.21 9.50
C ALA A 86 -4.97 2.56 8.68
N ILE A 87 -5.17 1.79 7.61
CA ILE A 87 -6.36 1.88 6.78
C ILE A 87 -7.14 0.60 7.02
N ARG A 88 -8.41 0.74 7.45
CA ARG A 88 -9.31 -0.41 7.62
C ARG A 88 -9.66 -0.94 6.24
N ARG A 89 -9.32 -2.21 5.97
CA ARG A 89 -9.77 -2.91 4.78
C ARG A 89 -11.14 -3.52 5.05
N MET A 90 -12.13 -3.23 4.22
CA MET A 90 -13.39 -3.98 4.20
C MET A 90 -13.24 -5.15 3.24
N ALA A 91 -12.91 -6.30 3.79
CA ALA A 91 -13.31 -7.62 3.30
C ALA A 91 -13.13 -8.52 4.54
N GLU A 92 -14.25 -9.00 5.08
CA GLU A 92 -14.37 -10.00 6.16
C GLU A 92 -13.35 -9.90 7.31
N CYS A 93 -13.82 -9.46 8.49
CA CYS A 93 -13.14 -9.50 9.79
C CYS A 93 -11.72 -10.08 9.79
N THR A 94 -10.70 -9.23 10.07
CA THR A 94 -9.33 -9.56 10.57
C THR A 94 -8.10 -9.09 9.76
N ARG A 95 -8.16 -8.04 8.93
CA ARG A 95 -6.91 -7.48 8.35
C ARG A 95 -6.81 -5.95 8.43
N ILE A 96 -6.36 -5.44 9.57
CA ILE A 96 -5.89 -4.05 9.72
C ILE A 96 -4.46 -4.00 9.21
N SER A 97 -4.21 -3.32 8.09
CA SER A 97 -2.86 -3.02 7.60
C SER A 97 -2.42 -1.64 8.05
N CYS A 98 -1.23 -1.56 8.62
CA CYS A 98 -0.63 -0.32 9.07
C CYS A 98 0.47 0.12 8.10
N GLN A 99 0.36 1.34 7.63
CA GLN A 99 1.37 2.00 6.82
C GLN A 99 2.44 2.58 7.75
N ILE A 100 3.66 2.07 7.65
CA ILE A 100 4.82 2.69 8.30
C ILE A 100 5.32 3.79 7.37
N ASN A 101 5.03 5.05 7.69
CA ASN A 101 5.74 6.17 7.07
C ASN A 101 7.15 6.20 7.66
N SER A 102 8.19 5.99 6.86
CA SER A 102 9.60 6.02 7.25
C SER A 102 10.13 7.43 7.55
N SER A 103 9.29 8.32 8.09
CA SER A 103 9.64 9.72 8.35
C SER A 103 8.90 10.29 9.56
N LYS A 104 8.94 9.57 10.69
CA LYS A 104 9.03 10.13 12.06
C LYS A 104 8.92 9.00 13.07
N ALA A 105 9.65 9.18 14.18
CA ALA A 105 9.62 8.42 15.43
C ALA A 105 10.51 7.17 15.49
N PHE A 106 11.75 7.37 15.93
CA PHE A 106 12.18 6.81 17.21
C PHE A 106 13.28 7.70 17.82
N SER A 107 12.85 8.67 18.63
CA SER A 107 13.68 9.25 19.69
C SER A 107 12.81 9.27 20.93
N SER A 108 12.95 8.23 21.73
CA SER A 108 12.57 8.25 23.14
C SER A 108 13.65 7.47 23.89
N THR A 109 14.56 8.26 24.42
CA THR A 109 15.17 8.11 25.75
C THR A 109 14.54 7.02 26.61
N ASN A 110 15.35 6.03 26.99
CA ASN A 110 15.78 5.87 28.37
C ASN A 110 17.15 5.18 28.39
#